data_AF-A0A6B1E1Z5-F1
#
_entry.id   AF-A0A6B1E1Z5-F1
#
_cell.length_a   1.000
_cell.length_b   1.000
_cell.length_c   1.000
_cell.angle_alpha   90.00
_cell.angle_beta   90.00
_cell.angle_gamma   90.00
#
_symmetry.space_group_name_H-M   'P 1'
#
loop_
_entity.id
_entity.type
_entity.pdbx_description
1 polymer ?
#
loop_
_entity_poly.entity_id
_entity_poly.type
_entity_poly.pdbx_seq_one_letter_code
_entity_poly.pdbx_strand_id
1 'polypeptide(L)'
;MRAIKDEIVNLTESPLYEYRQRNNYFPVIGQGDHYAEIMFIGEAPGKNEAETGRPFCGASGRVLDQLLASIGLPREAVYVTNIVKDRPPNNRDPLKTEIDLYAPFLERQIDIIQPKALATLGRFSMEFILRRFGAYRPGARISQLHGTVIPVRLAYGMATVAPLYHPAAALYNASQRGTLEDDFQVLRQFIGSKQAAIITKEA
;
A
#
# COMPACT_ATOMS: atom_id res chain seq x y z
N MET A 1 16.14 3.08 -3.14
CA MET A 1 15.10 2.40 -3.95
C MET A 1 15.66 1.49 -5.04
N ARG A 2 16.64 1.94 -5.86
CA ARG A 2 17.21 1.12 -6.95
C ARG A 2 17.69 -0.28 -6.51
N ALA A 3 18.50 -0.36 -5.45
CA ALA A 3 18.99 -1.64 -4.92
C ALA A 3 17.85 -2.61 -4.57
N ILE A 4 16.80 -2.12 -3.89
CA ILE A 4 15.60 -2.92 -3.56
C ILE A 4 14.95 -3.48 -4.82
N LYS A 5 14.80 -2.65 -5.86
CA LYS A 5 14.25 -3.09 -7.15
C LYS A 5 15.12 -4.18 -7.76
N ASP A 6 16.44 -3.97 -7.82
CA ASP A 6 17.37 -4.91 -8.45
C ASP A 6 17.37 -6.25 -7.72
N GLU A 7 17.30 -6.25 -6.39
CA GLU A 7 17.17 -7.46 -5.57
C GLU A 7 15.85 -8.20 -5.83
N ILE A 8 14.70 -7.51 -5.84
CA ILE A 8 13.39 -8.15 -6.09
C ILE A 8 13.26 -8.70 -7.50
N VAL A 9 13.80 -7.99 -8.51
CA VAL A 9 13.81 -8.48 -9.90
C VAL A 9 14.56 -9.80 -9.99
N ASN A 10 15.65 -9.95 -9.22
CA ASN A 10 16.49 -11.14 -9.22
C ASN A 10 16.18 -12.14 -8.08
N LEU A 11 15.02 -12.00 -7.41
CA LEU A 11 14.63 -12.85 -6.28
C LEU A 11 14.14 -14.23 -6.74
N THR A 12 15.08 -15.08 -7.17
CA THR A 12 14.81 -16.41 -7.73
C THR A 12 14.30 -17.44 -6.72
N GLU A 13 14.59 -17.23 -5.44
CA GLU A 13 14.16 -18.07 -4.32
C GLU A 13 12.68 -17.87 -3.94
N SER A 14 12.02 -16.86 -4.51
CA SER A 14 10.61 -16.60 -4.24
C SER A 14 9.73 -17.74 -4.72
N PRO A 15 8.80 -18.26 -3.89
CA PRO A 15 7.80 -19.25 -4.33
C PRO A 15 6.92 -18.74 -5.48
N LEU A 16 6.89 -17.43 -5.71
CA LEU A 16 6.15 -16.78 -6.79
C LEU A 16 6.99 -16.56 -8.06
N TYR A 17 8.30 -16.82 -8.01
CA TYR A 17 9.22 -16.56 -9.11
C TYR A 17 8.86 -17.34 -10.38
N GLU A 18 8.65 -18.66 -10.27
CA GLU A 18 8.30 -19.49 -11.43
C GLU A 18 6.99 -19.05 -12.07
N TYR A 19 5.99 -18.70 -11.25
CA TYR A 19 4.71 -18.20 -11.74
C TYR A 19 4.88 -16.86 -12.46
N ARG A 20 5.70 -15.96 -11.91
CA ARG A 20 6.05 -14.70 -12.57
C ARG A 20 6.68 -14.93 -13.95
N GLN A 21 7.70 -15.77 -14.04
CA GLN A 21 8.40 -16.07 -15.29
C GLN A 21 7.48 -16.71 -16.33
N ARG A 22 6.70 -17.74 -15.93
CA ARG A 22 5.81 -18.48 -16.85
C ARG A 22 4.77 -17.58 -17.52
N ASN A 23 4.37 -16.51 -16.85
CA ASN A 23 3.34 -15.60 -17.34
C ASN A 23 3.90 -14.29 -17.91
N ASN A 24 5.23 -14.13 -18.00
CA ASN A 24 5.90 -12.88 -18.40
C ASN A 24 5.44 -11.68 -17.57
N TYR A 25 5.23 -11.88 -16.26
CA TYR A 25 4.87 -10.81 -15.35
C TYR A 25 6.10 -10.09 -14.80
N PHE A 26 5.88 -8.86 -14.37
CA PHE A 26 6.84 -8.03 -13.65
C PHE A 26 6.57 -8.05 -12.14
N PRO A 27 7.63 -7.97 -11.31
CA PRO A 27 7.43 -7.60 -9.91
C PRO A 27 6.96 -6.15 -9.83
N VAL A 28 6.09 -5.88 -8.85
CA VAL A 28 5.53 -4.56 -8.58
C VAL A 28 6.14 -4.01 -7.30
N ILE A 29 7.21 -3.25 -7.46
CA ILE A 29 8.02 -2.74 -6.36
C ILE A 29 7.29 -1.67 -5.56
N GLY A 30 6.59 -0.78 -6.27
CA GLY A 30 5.98 0.43 -5.74
C GLY A 30 6.25 1.61 -6.67
N GLN A 31 5.44 2.65 -6.56
CA GLN A 31 5.52 3.84 -7.41
C GLN A 31 5.00 5.07 -6.64
N GLY A 32 5.61 6.22 -6.87
CA GLY A 32 5.20 7.50 -6.30
C GLY A 32 6.37 8.37 -5.86
N ASP A 33 6.08 9.38 -5.04
CA ASP A 33 7.10 10.26 -4.44
C ASP A 33 7.92 9.50 -3.39
N HIS A 34 9.25 9.57 -3.50
CA HIS A 34 10.16 8.98 -2.51
C HIS A 34 10.30 9.83 -1.24
N TYR A 35 9.70 11.02 -1.21
CA TYR A 35 9.56 11.89 -0.04
C TYR A 35 8.09 11.99 0.43
N ALA A 36 7.25 11.04 0.03
CA ALA A 36 5.84 11.01 0.37
C ALA A 36 5.62 10.99 1.88
N GLU A 37 4.72 11.86 2.35
CA GLU A 37 4.28 11.89 3.76
C GLU A 37 3.31 10.74 4.07
N ILE A 38 2.65 10.20 3.04
CA ILE A 38 1.70 9.10 3.13
C ILE A 38 2.14 7.97 2.19
N MET A 39 2.29 6.78 2.75
CA MET A 39 2.60 5.56 2.01
C MET A 39 1.40 4.60 2.06
N PHE A 40 0.85 4.25 0.90
CA PHE A 40 -0.22 3.27 0.77
C PHE A 40 0.34 1.85 0.59
N ILE A 41 -0.18 0.91 1.36
CA ILE A 41 0.29 -0.48 1.36
C ILE A 41 -0.90 -1.41 1.16
N GLY A 42 -0.96 -2.04 -0.01
CA GLY A 42 -1.90 -3.11 -0.32
C GLY A 42 -1.35 -4.50 -0.01
N GLU A 43 -2.05 -5.52 -0.45
CA GLU A 43 -1.75 -6.93 -0.16
C GLU A 43 -0.72 -7.50 -1.15
N ALA A 44 -1.10 -7.64 -2.41
CA ALA A 44 -0.29 -8.21 -3.48
C ALA A 44 -0.75 -7.66 -4.85
N PRO A 45 0.07 -7.80 -5.91
CA PRO A 45 -0.28 -7.34 -7.25
C PRO A 45 -1.44 -8.13 -7.88
N GLY A 46 -2.37 -7.39 -8.48
CA GLY A 46 -3.36 -7.94 -9.39
C GLY A 46 -2.77 -8.25 -10.77
N LYS A 47 -3.63 -8.57 -11.75
CA LYS A 47 -3.19 -9.04 -13.07
C LYS A 47 -2.57 -7.87 -13.85
N ASN A 48 -3.30 -6.78 -13.94
CA ASN A 48 -2.87 -5.56 -14.62
C ASN A 48 -1.59 -5.00 -13.99
N GLU A 49 -1.49 -5.06 -12.66
CA GLU A 49 -0.30 -4.62 -11.93
C GLU A 49 0.91 -5.48 -12.31
N ALA A 50 0.74 -6.79 -12.37
CA ALA A 50 1.81 -7.72 -12.76
C ALA A 50 2.19 -7.60 -14.24
N GLU A 51 1.24 -7.31 -15.14
CA GLU A 51 1.51 -7.09 -16.56
C GLU A 51 2.26 -5.77 -16.83
N THR A 52 2.14 -4.78 -15.94
CA THR A 52 2.72 -3.45 -16.15
C THR A 52 3.87 -3.12 -15.20
N GLY A 53 4.05 -3.89 -14.12
CA GLY A 53 4.97 -3.57 -13.03
C GLY A 53 4.53 -2.39 -12.15
N ARG A 54 3.29 -1.89 -12.33
CA ARG A 54 2.79 -0.68 -11.64
C ARG A 54 1.76 -1.03 -10.58
N PRO A 55 1.84 -0.47 -9.35
CA PRO A 55 0.89 -0.76 -8.29
C PRO A 55 -0.44 -0.07 -8.53
N PHE A 56 -1.54 -0.79 -8.28
CA PHE A 56 -2.91 -0.26 -8.33
C PHE A 56 -3.19 0.45 -9.66
N CYS A 57 -3.00 -0.24 -10.79
CA CYS A 57 -3.31 0.27 -12.13
C CYS A 57 -4.56 -0.42 -12.75
N GLY A 58 -5.21 -1.33 -12.02
CA GLY A 58 -6.48 -1.94 -12.38
C GLY A 58 -7.71 -1.15 -11.90
N ALA A 59 -8.83 -1.87 -11.73
CA ALA A 59 -10.09 -1.27 -11.29
C ALA A 59 -10.04 -0.71 -9.85
N SER A 60 -9.41 -1.44 -8.92
CA SER A 60 -9.16 -0.95 -7.56
C SER A 60 -8.26 0.28 -7.55
N GLY A 61 -7.32 0.37 -8.50
CA GLY A 61 -6.49 1.55 -8.73
C GLY A 61 -7.28 2.80 -9.04
N ARG A 62 -8.21 2.71 -9.99
CA ARG A 62 -9.10 3.84 -10.32
C ARG A 62 -9.95 4.29 -9.14
N VAL A 63 -10.39 3.37 -8.29
CA VAL A 63 -11.10 3.72 -7.05
C VAL A 63 -10.16 4.45 -6.10
N LEU A 64 -8.93 3.95 -5.91
CA LEU A 64 -7.93 4.62 -5.08
C LEU A 64 -7.63 6.04 -5.58
N ASP A 65 -7.52 6.24 -6.89
CA ASP A 65 -7.30 7.57 -7.48
C ASP A 65 -8.47 8.53 -7.18
N GLN A 66 -9.71 8.04 -7.24
CA GLN A 66 -10.90 8.83 -6.88
C GLN A 66 -10.95 9.18 -5.38
N LEU A 67 -10.54 8.26 -4.51
CA LEU A 67 -10.47 8.49 -3.06
C LEU A 67 -9.34 9.47 -2.70
N LEU A 68 -8.22 9.42 -3.40
CA LEU A 68 -7.16 10.42 -3.29
C LEU A 68 -7.65 11.81 -3.72
N ALA A 69 -8.36 11.89 -4.85
CA ALA A 69 -8.94 13.12 -5.34
C ALA A 69 -9.98 13.73 -4.37
N SER A 70 -10.77 12.92 -3.65
CA SER A 70 -11.77 13.42 -2.69
C SER A 70 -11.16 14.15 -1.48
N ILE A 71 -9.89 13.87 -1.18
CA ILE A 71 -9.11 14.59 -0.15
C ILE A 71 -8.14 15.62 -0.75
N GLY A 72 -8.21 15.87 -2.06
CA GLY A 72 -7.35 16.80 -2.77
C GLY A 72 -5.89 16.34 -2.87
N LEU A 73 -5.62 15.04 -2.77
CA LEU A 73 -4.26 14.52 -2.77
C LEU A 73 -3.91 13.94 -4.15
N PRO A 74 -2.92 14.48 -4.87
CA PRO A 74 -2.53 13.92 -6.15
C PRO A 74 -1.85 12.55 -6.01
N ARG A 75 -1.98 11.69 -7.03
CA ARG A 75 -1.46 10.31 -7.02
C ARG A 75 0.05 10.25 -6.91
N GLU A 76 0.73 11.20 -7.53
CA GLU A 76 2.18 11.33 -7.58
C GLU A 76 2.78 11.83 -6.26
N ALA A 77 1.98 12.47 -5.41
CA ALA A 77 2.41 13.00 -4.12
C ALA A 77 2.50 11.94 -3.00
N VAL A 78 2.01 10.74 -3.28
CA VAL A 78 2.01 9.60 -2.35
C VAL A 78 2.90 8.49 -2.90
N TYR A 79 3.31 7.56 -2.04
CA TYR A 79 3.96 6.34 -2.49
C TYR A 79 3.04 5.15 -2.30
N VAL A 80 2.88 4.32 -3.32
CA VAL A 80 1.99 3.15 -3.27
C VAL A 80 2.78 1.87 -3.53
N THR A 81 2.58 0.87 -2.69
CA THR A 81 3.17 -0.47 -2.83
C THR A 81 2.24 -1.54 -2.24
N ASN A 82 2.71 -2.77 -2.17
CA ASN A 82 2.04 -3.92 -1.56
C ASN A 82 2.97 -4.60 -0.55
N ILE A 83 2.46 -5.48 0.29
CA ILE A 83 3.28 -6.35 1.14
C ILE A 83 4.14 -7.26 0.25
N VAL A 84 3.48 -8.03 -0.61
CA VAL A 84 4.11 -8.94 -1.57
C VAL A 84 4.32 -8.21 -2.90
N LYS A 85 5.44 -8.51 -3.59
CA LYS A 85 5.84 -7.80 -4.81
C LYS A 85 5.55 -8.57 -6.09
N ASP A 86 5.21 -9.85 -6.00
CA ASP A 86 4.80 -10.67 -7.14
C ASP A 86 3.33 -11.08 -7.01
N ARG A 87 2.66 -11.26 -8.14
CA ARG A 87 1.27 -11.73 -8.20
C ARG A 87 1.18 -13.21 -7.76
N PRO A 88 0.39 -13.54 -6.73
CA PRO A 88 0.07 -14.91 -6.41
C PRO A 88 -0.78 -15.58 -7.51
N PRO A 89 -0.61 -16.89 -7.76
CA PRO A 89 -1.42 -17.63 -8.73
C PRO A 89 -2.92 -17.47 -8.50
N ASN A 90 -3.68 -17.26 -9.57
CA ASN A 90 -5.14 -17.08 -9.51
C ASN A 90 -5.61 -15.94 -8.60
N ASN A 91 -4.73 -14.97 -8.28
CA ASN A 91 -5.03 -13.87 -7.37
C ASN A 91 -5.44 -14.34 -5.97
N ARG A 92 -4.93 -15.51 -5.54
CA ARG A 92 -5.10 -15.97 -4.16
C ARG A 92 -4.42 -15.02 -3.18
N ASP A 93 -4.84 -15.09 -1.94
CA ASP A 93 -4.18 -14.42 -0.83
C ASP A 93 -2.71 -14.94 -0.71
N PRO A 94 -1.73 -14.08 -0.37
CA PRO A 94 -0.34 -14.48 -0.21
C PRO A 94 -0.15 -15.35 1.04
N LEU A 95 0.75 -16.32 0.94
CA LEU A 95 1.12 -17.18 2.05
C LEU A 95 2.00 -16.43 3.05
N LYS A 96 2.00 -16.87 4.31
CA LYS A 96 2.88 -16.29 5.33
C LYS A 96 4.36 -16.31 4.92
N THR A 97 4.83 -17.41 4.33
CA THR A 97 6.21 -17.54 3.84
C THR A 97 6.54 -16.56 2.72
N GLU A 98 5.57 -16.24 1.85
CA GLU A 98 5.73 -15.24 0.79
C GLU A 98 5.81 -13.83 1.38
N ILE A 99 4.93 -13.54 2.35
CA ILE A 99 4.95 -12.28 3.09
C ILE A 99 6.28 -12.09 3.81
N ASP A 100 6.73 -13.11 4.56
CA ASP A 100 7.97 -13.07 5.34
C ASP A 100 9.19 -12.83 4.44
N LEU A 101 9.20 -13.40 3.22
CA LEU A 101 10.26 -13.17 2.23
C LEU A 101 10.28 -11.73 1.73
N TYR A 102 9.11 -11.13 1.48
CA TYR A 102 9.01 -9.77 0.95
C TYR A 102 9.09 -8.66 2.02
N ALA A 103 8.86 -9.00 3.29
CA ALA A 103 8.83 -8.06 4.41
C ALA A 103 10.09 -7.17 4.52
N PRO A 104 11.34 -7.71 4.45
CA PRO A 104 12.54 -6.89 4.56
C PRO A 104 12.64 -5.81 3.47
N PHE A 105 12.11 -6.06 2.27
CA PHE A 105 12.09 -5.06 1.22
C PHE A 105 11.12 -3.93 1.54
N LEU A 106 9.92 -4.25 2.01
CA LEU A 106 8.93 -3.24 2.39
C LEU A 106 9.44 -2.37 3.56
N GLU A 107 10.10 -2.97 4.54
CA GLU A 107 10.73 -2.23 5.65
C GLU A 107 11.79 -1.26 5.14
N ARG A 108 12.69 -1.71 4.26
CA ARG A 108 13.68 -0.81 3.66
C ARG A 108 13.03 0.30 2.83
N GLN A 109 11.89 0.05 2.19
CA GLN A 109 11.12 1.12 1.51
C GLN A 109 10.59 2.13 2.52
N ILE A 110 10.00 1.67 3.62
CA ILE A 110 9.50 2.51 4.72
C ILE A 110 10.64 3.33 5.34
N ASP A 111 11.80 2.73 5.60
CA ASP A 111 12.96 3.40 6.21
C ASP A 111 13.62 4.43 5.29
N ILE A 112 13.56 4.22 3.97
CA ILE A 112 14.07 5.17 2.98
C ILE A 112 13.11 6.36 2.82
N ILE A 113 11.81 6.11 2.74
CA ILE A 113 10.80 7.15 2.46
C ILE A 113 10.45 7.93 3.73
N GLN A 114 10.46 7.26 4.88
CA GLN A 114 10.13 7.80 6.20
C GLN A 114 8.76 8.52 6.26
N PRO A 115 7.67 7.88 5.79
CA PRO A 115 6.36 8.51 5.78
C PRO A 115 5.86 8.81 7.19
N LYS A 116 5.08 9.88 7.36
CA LYS A 116 4.34 10.15 8.60
C LYS A 116 3.17 9.16 8.80
N ALA A 117 2.58 8.69 7.70
CA ALA A 117 1.48 7.76 7.73
C ALA A 117 1.68 6.54 6.82
N LEU A 118 1.45 5.35 7.37
CA LEU A 118 1.32 4.08 6.67
C LEU A 118 -0.18 3.78 6.49
N ALA A 119 -0.72 4.08 5.32
CA ALA A 119 -2.12 3.83 4.97
C ALA A 119 -2.30 2.40 4.45
N THR A 120 -2.78 1.49 5.29
CA THR A 120 -2.94 0.08 4.92
C THR A 120 -4.29 -0.16 4.28
N LEU A 121 -4.29 -0.72 3.07
CA LEU A 121 -5.49 -1.00 2.28
C LEU A 121 -5.92 -2.47 2.46
N GLY A 122 -6.92 -2.70 3.31
CA GLY A 122 -7.49 -4.01 3.58
C GLY A 122 -6.89 -4.73 4.79
N ARG A 123 -7.48 -5.88 5.14
CA ARG A 123 -7.15 -6.61 6.38
C ARG A 123 -5.71 -7.12 6.41
N PHE A 124 -5.18 -7.56 5.27
CA PHE A 124 -3.86 -8.20 5.20
C PHE A 124 -2.73 -7.22 5.48
N SER A 125 -2.73 -6.07 4.79
CA SER A 125 -1.74 -5.02 5.02
C SER A 125 -1.88 -4.42 6.41
N MET A 126 -3.12 -4.22 6.89
CA MET A 126 -3.37 -3.77 8.26
C MET A 126 -2.74 -4.74 9.28
N GLU A 127 -3.08 -6.02 9.21
CA GLU A 127 -2.59 -7.02 10.15
C GLU A 127 -1.06 -7.15 10.08
N PHE A 128 -0.50 -7.23 8.88
CA PHE A 128 0.95 -7.33 8.69
C PHE A 128 1.69 -6.15 9.32
N ILE A 129 1.31 -4.91 8.98
CA ILE A 129 1.98 -3.69 9.44
C ILE A 129 1.83 -3.54 10.95
N LEU A 130 0.62 -3.73 11.49
CA LEU A 130 0.40 -3.64 12.93
C LEU A 130 1.18 -4.71 13.70
N ARG A 131 1.28 -5.94 13.20
CA ARG A 131 2.08 -7.00 13.84
C ARG A 131 3.55 -6.64 13.79
N ARG A 132 4.02 -6.19 12.62
CA ARG A 132 5.43 -5.90 12.38
C ARG A 132 5.96 -4.80 13.30
N PHE A 133 5.12 -3.81 13.61
CA PHE A 133 5.46 -2.67 14.44
C PHE A 133 4.83 -2.71 15.84
N GLY A 134 4.43 -3.91 16.32
CA GLY A 134 4.06 -4.14 17.73
C GLY A 134 2.74 -3.50 18.18
N ALA A 135 1.88 -3.10 17.24
CA ALA A 135 0.59 -2.44 17.52
C ALA A 135 -0.62 -3.37 17.30
N TYR A 136 -0.42 -4.59 16.81
CA TYR A 136 -1.52 -5.53 16.58
C TYR A 136 -2.08 -6.09 17.88
N ARG A 137 -3.41 -6.07 18.00
CA ARG A 137 -4.15 -6.72 19.09
C ARG A 137 -4.80 -8.00 18.57
N PRO A 138 -4.64 -9.15 19.24
CA PRO A 138 -5.36 -10.37 18.87
C PRO A 138 -6.86 -10.12 18.71
N GLY A 139 -7.43 -10.56 17.59
CA GLY A 139 -8.84 -10.37 17.28
C GLY A 139 -9.20 -9.00 16.67
N ALA A 140 -8.22 -8.13 16.42
CA ALA A 140 -8.44 -6.89 15.67
C ALA A 140 -9.08 -7.16 14.30
N ARG A 141 -10.19 -6.47 14.02
CA ARG A 141 -10.93 -6.58 12.76
C ARG A 141 -10.83 -5.29 11.97
N ILE A 142 -10.65 -5.40 10.65
CA ILE A 142 -10.66 -4.22 9.77
C ILE A 142 -11.96 -3.43 9.93
N SER A 143 -13.09 -4.11 10.15
CA SER A 143 -14.41 -3.49 10.36
C SER A 143 -14.54 -2.64 11.63
N GLN A 144 -13.53 -2.66 12.51
CA GLN A 144 -13.50 -1.87 13.74
C GLN A 144 -12.40 -0.81 13.71
N LEU A 145 -11.37 -1.00 12.88
CA LEU A 145 -10.17 -0.16 12.85
C LEU A 145 -10.09 0.75 11.63
N HIS A 146 -10.87 0.48 10.57
CA HIS A 146 -10.89 1.36 9.41
C HIS A 146 -11.28 2.79 9.80
N GLY A 147 -10.68 3.79 9.14
CA GLY A 147 -10.95 5.20 9.45
C GLY A 147 -10.41 5.65 10.82
N THR A 148 -9.48 4.91 11.42
CA THR A 148 -8.79 5.30 12.66
C THR A 148 -7.31 5.58 12.41
N VAL A 149 -6.63 6.11 13.43
CA VAL A 149 -5.18 6.33 13.43
C VAL A 149 -4.54 5.66 14.64
N ILE A 150 -3.50 4.89 14.39
CA ILE A 150 -2.81 4.08 15.40
C ILE A 150 -1.33 4.49 15.43
N PRO A 151 -0.86 5.14 16.51
CA PRO A 151 0.55 5.52 16.64
C PRO A 151 1.45 4.29 16.69
N VAL A 152 2.57 4.35 15.97
CA VAL A 152 3.62 3.32 15.96
C VAL A 152 4.99 3.96 16.08
N ARG A 153 5.95 3.20 16.61
CA ARG A 153 7.37 3.59 16.62
C ARG A 153 8.11 2.81 15.55
N LEU A 154 8.70 3.53 14.60
CA LEU A 154 9.53 3.02 13.53
C LEU A 154 11.00 3.37 13.79
N ALA A 155 11.91 2.85 12.97
CA ALA A 155 13.34 3.10 13.11
C ALA A 155 13.70 4.59 13.06
N TYR A 156 12.95 5.38 12.29
CA TYR A 156 13.13 6.83 12.12
C TYR A 156 12.29 7.69 13.07
N GLY A 157 11.52 7.11 14.00
CA GLY A 157 10.73 7.85 14.98
C GLY A 157 9.26 7.47 15.01
N MET A 158 8.41 8.41 15.45
CA MET A 158 6.97 8.19 15.54
C MET A 158 6.31 8.34 14.16
N ALA A 159 5.44 7.40 13.83
CA ALA A 159 4.56 7.45 12.67
C ALA A 159 3.17 6.95 13.05
N THR A 160 2.26 6.96 12.09
CA THR A 160 0.89 6.50 12.28
C THR A 160 0.54 5.43 11.27
N VAL A 161 -0.14 4.36 11.70
CA VAL A 161 -0.84 3.45 10.82
C VAL A 161 -2.28 3.92 10.68
N ALA A 162 -2.75 4.08 9.44
CA ALA A 162 -4.13 4.41 9.11
C ALA A 162 -4.77 3.21 8.39
N PRO A 163 -5.51 2.34 9.11
CA PRO A 163 -6.24 1.25 8.48
C PRO A 163 -7.38 1.76 7.61
N LEU A 164 -7.50 1.23 6.40
CA LEU A 164 -8.54 1.59 5.44
C LEU A 164 -9.08 0.31 4.79
N TYR A 165 -10.33 0.32 4.36
CA TYR A 165 -10.80 -0.77 3.50
C TYR A 165 -10.02 -0.81 2.19
N HIS A 166 -9.93 -2.01 1.60
CA HIS A 166 -9.30 -2.15 0.29
C HIS A 166 -10.19 -1.52 -0.79
N PRO A 167 -9.66 -0.72 -1.75
CA PRO A 167 -10.46 -0.03 -2.76
C PRO A 167 -11.36 -0.94 -3.60
N ALA A 168 -10.99 -2.21 -3.75
CA ALA A 168 -11.82 -3.21 -4.42
C ALA A 168 -13.20 -3.42 -3.76
N ALA A 169 -13.37 -3.08 -2.49
CA ALA A 169 -14.66 -3.19 -1.80
C ALA A 169 -15.76 -2.32 -2.44
N ALA A 170 -15.39 -1.15 -2.98
CA ALA A 170 -16.32 -0.26 -3.67
C ALA A 170 -16.79 -0.78 -5.04
N LEU A 171 -16.06 -1.73 -5.64
CA LEU A 171 -16.41 -2.27 -6.97
C LEU A 171 -17.67 -3.13 -6.93
N TYR A 172 -17.98 -3.72 -5.77
CA TYR A 172 -19.10 -4.64 -5.59
C TYR A 172 -20.26 -4.02 -4.82
N ASN A 173 -20.02 -2.91 -4.11
CA ASN A 173 -21.03 -2.29 -3.27
C ASN A 173 -20.89 -0.75 -3.27
N ALA A 174 -21.88 -0.07 -3.85
CA ALA A 174 -21.93 1.38 -3.89
C ALA A 174 -21.99 2.02 -2.49
N SER A 175 -22.58 1.37 -1.48
CA SER A 175 -22.63 1.91 -0.12
C SER A 175 -21.25 1.95 0.56
N GLN A 176 -20.34 1.05 0.16
CA GLN A 176 -18.96 1.03 0.68
C GLN A 176 -18.14 2.22 0.19
N ARG A 177 -18.55 2.85 -0.92
CA ARG A 177 -17.85 4.02 -1.46
C ARG A 177 -17.88 5.19 -0.48
N GLY A 178 -19.04 5.51 0.10
CA GLY A 178 -19.18 6.59 1.07
C GLY A 178 -18.30 6.36 2.30
N THR A 179 -18.30 5.13 2.83
CA THR A 179 -17.42 4.76 3.95
C THR A 179 -15.95 4.92 3.63
N LEU A 180 -15.51 4.53 2.43
CA LEU A 180 -14.12 4.74 1.99
C LEU A 180 -13.77 6.23 1.87
N GLU A 181 -14.68 7.05 1.36
CA GLU A 181 -14.49 8.50 1.24
C GLU A 181 -14.41 9.18 2.62
N ASP A 182 -15.22 8.74 3.58
CA ASP A 182 -15.17 9.19 4.98
C ASP A 182 -13.87 8.76 5.66
N ASP A 183 -13.47 7.50 5.50
CA ASP A 183 -12.24 6.95 6.07
C ASP A 183 -11.00 7.72 5.57
N PHE A 184 -10.97 8.11 4.30
CA PHE A 184 -9.84 8.86 3.72
C PHE A 184 -9.68 10.24 4.36
N GLN A 185 -10.71 10.82 4.99
CA GLN A 185 -10.60 12.12 5.65
C GLN A 185 -9.55 12.12 6.76
N VAL A 186 -9.31 10.99 7.43
CA VAL A 186 -8.27 10.91 8.48
C VAL A 186 -6.87 11.15 7.92
N LEU A 187 -6.66 10.97 6.61
CA LEU A 187 -5.37 11.20 5.98
C LEU A 187 -5.06 12.69 5.79
N ARG A 188 -6.06 13.58 5.82
CA ARG A 188 -5.87 15.03 5.61
C ARG A 188 -4.88 15.63 6.62
N GLN A 189 -4.81 15.09 7.84
CA GLN A 189 -3.88 15.55 8.88
C GLN A 189 -2.39 15.31 8.52
N PHE A 190 -2.11 14.45 7.56
CA PHE A 190 -0.74 14.13 7.11
C PHE A 190 -0.37 14.84 5.80
N ILE A 191 -1.32 15.55 5.16
CA ILE A 191 -1.06 16.32 3.94
C ILE A 191 -0.27 17.57 4.36
N GLY A 192 1.04 17.55 4.13
CA GLY A 192 1.92 18.68 4.45
C GLY A 192 1.86 19.81 3.42
N SER A 193 2.47 20.94 3.77
CA SER A 193 2.59 22.12 2.90
C SER A 193 3.30 21.83 1.56
N LYS A 194 4.21 20.84 1.54
CA LYS A 194 4.89 20.40 0.31
C LYS A 194 3.95 19.68 -0.67
N GLN A 195 3.03 18.83 -0.18
CA GLN A 195 1.98 18.26 -1.02
C GLN A 195 0.98 19.34 -1.46
N ALA A 196 0.68 20.32 -0.61
CA ALA A 196 -0.18 21.45 -0.98
C ALA A 196 0.38 22.35 -2.11
N ALA A 197 1.71 22.42 -2.25
CA ALA A 197 2.37 23.13 -3.33
C ALA A 197 2.28 22.41 -4.69
N ILE A 198 2.08 21.08 -4.70
CA ILE A 198 1.78 20.32 -5.92
C ILE A 198 0.34 20.59 -6.35
N ILE A 199 -0.60 20.61 -5.39
CA ILE A 199 -2.03 20.93 -5.62
C ILE A 199 -2.22 22.30 -6.29
N THR A 200 -1.37 23.28 -5.97
CA THR A 200 -1.49 24.66 -6.49
C THR A 200 -0.80 24.91 -7.83
N LYS A 201 0.00 23.96 -8.35
CA LYS A 201 0.65 24.10 -9.66
C LYS A 201 -0.19 23.59 -10.83
N GLU A 202 -1.31 22.91 -10.56
CA GLU A 202 -2.20 22.32 -11.57
C GLU A 202 -3.62 22.92 -11.57
N ALA A 203 -3.86 23.97 -10.77
CA ALA A 203 -5.11 24.75 -10.75
C ALA A 203 -4.91 26.11 -11.44
#